data_AF-A0A7R7BYK0-F1
#
_entry.id   AF-A0A7R7BYK0-F1
#
_cell.length_a   1.000
_cell.length_b   1.000
_cell.length_c   1.000
_cell.angle_alpha   90.00
_cell.angle_beta   90.00
_cell.angle_gamma   90.00
#
_symmetry.space_group_name_H-M   'P 1'
#
loop_
_entity.id
_entity.type
_entity.pdbx_description
1 polymer ?
#
loop_
_entity_poly.entity_id
_entity_poly.type
_entity_poly.pdbx_seq_one_letter_code
_entity_poly.pdbx_strand_id
1 'polypeptide(L)' 'MLTRLLKKQGVAPKRMITDKLRSYGAARRQVMPDVEHQSHKGLNNRAENSHVPLRKRERIMQRFRSPGALQRV' A
#
# COMPACT_ATOMS: atom_id res chain seq x y z
N MET A 1 3.05 7.42 -8.29
CA MET A 1 3.20 6.51 -7.12
C MET A 1 3.76 5.16 -7.53
N LEU A 2 3.11 4.44 -8.46
CA LEU A 2 3.50 3.10 -8.92
C LEU A 2 4.92 3.01 -9.51
N THR A 3 5.32 3.97 -10.34
CA THR A 3 6.68 4.02 -10.91
C THR A 3 7.77 4.15 -9.85
N ARG A 4 7.50 4.90 -8.76
CA ARG A 4 8.46 5.03 -7.65
C ARG A 4 8.60 3.71 -6.88
N LEU A 5 7.49 3.00 -6.70
CA LEU A 5 7.49 1.68 -6.05
C LEU A 5 8.31 0.67 -6.86
N LEU A 6 8.10 0.60 -8.18
CA LEU A 6 8.85 -0.29 -9.05
C LEU A 6 10.35 0.00 -9.03
N LYS A 7 10.74 1.28 -9.11
CA LYS A 7 12.14 1.69 -8.98
C LYS A 7 12.74 1.26 -7.64
N LYS A 8 12.00 1.39 -6.55
CA LYS A 8 12.47 1.02 -5.21
C LYS A 8 12.63 -0.50 -5.04
N GLN A 9 11.71 -1.28 -5.61
CA GLN A 9 11.77 -2.75 -5.51
C GLN A 9 12.81 -3.37 -6.46
N GLY A 10 13.16 -2.69 -7.56
CA GLY A 10 14.20 -3.13 -8.49
C GLY A 10 13.85 -4.39 -9.29
N VAL A 11 12.65 -4.96 -9.09
CA VAL A 11 12.21 -6.20 -9.71
C VAL A 11 10.84 -6.01 -10.35
N ALA A 12 10.69 -6.50 -11.57
CA ALA A 12 9.40 -6.52 -12.26
C ALA A 12 8.46 -7.54 -11.59
N PRO A 13 7.25 -7.14 -11.16
CA PRO A 13 6.30 -8.06 -10.54
C PRO A 13 5.74 -9.04 -11.56
N LYS A 14 5.57 -10.31 -11.16
CA LYS A 14 4.89 -11.32 -11.99
C LYS A 14 3.37 -11.09 -12.07
N ARG A 15 2.80 -10.52 -11.01
CA ARG A 15 1.36 -10.27 -10.88
C ARG A 15 1.12 -9.05 -9.99
N MET A 16 0.11 -8.27 -10.32
CA MET A 16 -0.36 -7.14 -9.52
C MET A 16 -1.68 -7.53 -8.84
N ILE A 17 -1.77 -7.34 -7.52
CA ILE A 17 -2.98 -7.58 -6.73
C ILE A 17 -3.39 -6.27 -6.07
N THR A 18 -4.60 -5.81 -6.36
CA THR A 18 -5.16 -4.58 -5.78
C THR A 18 -6.63 -4.77 -5.44
N ASP A 19 -7.23 -3.75 -4.80
CA ASP A 19 -8.69 -3.64 -4.75
C ASP A 19 -9.29 -3.38 -6.14
N LYS A 20 -10.62 -3.21 -6.19
CA LYS A 20 -11.40 -3.05 -7.43
C LYS A 20 -11.49 -1.59 -7.93
N LEU A 21 -10.71 -0.66 -7.40
CA LEU A 21 -10.72 0.72 -7.88
C LEU A 21 -10.19 0.82 -9.32
N ARG A 22 -10.94 1.54 -10.17
CA ARG A 22 -10.62 1.70 -11.60
C ARG A 22 -9.25 2.36 -11.83
N SER A 23 -8.80 3.19 -10.90
CA SER A 23 -7.51 3.88 -10.96
C SER A 23 -6.33 2.92 -11.04
N TYR A 24 -6.37 1.76 -10.37
CA TYR A 24 -5.29 0.77 -10.44
C TYR A 24 -5.19 0.11 -11.81
N GLY A 25 -6.33 -0.24 -12.41
CA GLY A 25 -6.36 -0.78 -13.77
C GLY A 25 -5.80 0.20 -14.80
N ALA A 26 -6.16 1.49 -14.68
CA ALA A 26 -5.62 2.54 -15.54
C ALA A 26 -4.09 2.70 -15.35
N ALA A 27 -3.62 2.77 -14.11
CA ALA A 27 -2.20 2.89 -13.79
C ALA A 27 -1.38 1.69 -14.29
N ARG A 28 -1.92 0.46 -14.18
CA ARG A 28 -1.29 -0.76 -14.70
C ARG A 28 -1.13 -0.72 -16.22
N ARG A 29 -2.17 -0.32 -16.96
CA ARG A 29 -2.08 -0.19 -18.44
C ARG A 29 -0.98 0.78 -18.88
N GLN A 30 -0.76 1.84 -18.11
CA GLN A 30 0.25 2.85 -18.43
C GLN A 30 1.68 2.42 -18.06
N VAL A 31 1.85 1.72 -16.92
CA VAL A 31 3.19 1.49 -16.33
C VAL A 31 3.69 0.05 -16.50
N MET A 32 2.80 -0.94 -16.53
CA MET A 32 3.15 -2.36 -16.63
C MET A 32 2.04 -3.17 -17.36
N PRO A 33 1.84 -2.91 -18.67
CA PRO A 33 0.74 -3.51 -19.43
C PRO A 33 0.79 -5.04 -19.53
N ASP A 34 1.97 -5.64 -19.36
CA ASP A 34 2.17 -7.09 -19.51
C ASP A 34 1.94 -7.88 -18.21
N VAL A 35 1.79 -7.19 -17.06
CA VAL A 35 1.68 -7.85 -15.75
C VAL A 35 0.25 -8.26 -15.46
N GLU A 36 -0.02 -9.54 -15.20
CA GLU A 36 -1.37 -10.02 -14.83
C GLU A 36 -1.94 -9.22 -13.65
N HIS A 37 -3.18 -8.75 -13.76
CA HIS A 37 -3.85 -8.00 -12.69
C HIS A 37 -5.03 -8.79 -12.13
N GLN A 38 -5.01 -9.03 -10.81
CA GLN A 38 -6.09 -9.69 -10.08
C GLN A 38 -6.69 -8.76 -9.03
N SER A 39 -8.02 -8.73 -8.95
CA SER A 39 -8.78 -7.92 -7.99
C SER A 39 -9.96 -8.69 -7.37
N HIS A 40 -9.85 -10.01 -7.30
CA HIS A 40 -10.86 -10.86 -6.66
C HIS A 40 -10.88 -10.61 -5.14
N LYS A 41 -12.04 -10.86 -4.52
CA LYS A 41 -12.26 -10.61 -3.10
C LYS A 41 -11.23 -11.36 -2.26
N GLY A 42 -10.58 -10.66 -1.33
CA GLY A 42 -9.66 -11.25 -0.35
C GLY A 42 -8.20 -11.40 -0.81
N LEU A 43 -7.88 -11.19 -2.10
CA LEU A 43 -6.50 -11.32 -2.57
C LEU A 43 -5.58 -10.22 -2.01
N ASN A 44 -6.12 -9.02 -1.77
CA ASN A 44 -5.39 -7.87 -1.25
C ASN A 44 -5.29 -7.85 0.29
N ASN A 45 -5.81 -8.86 1.01
CA ASN A 45 -5.83 -8.91 2.48
C ASN A 45 -4.44 -8.70 3.11
N ARG A 46 -3.38 -9.23 2.50
CA ARG A 46 -2.01 -9.01 2.98
C ARG A 46 -1.62 -7.53 2.94
N ALA A 47 -1.95 -6.83 1.86
CA ALA A 47 -1.69 -5.41 1.73
C ALA A 47 -2.54 -4.60 2.74
N GLU A 48 -3.82 -4.93 2.88
CA GLU A 48 -4.70 -4.26 3.86
C GLU A 48 -4.24 -4.45 5.31
N ASN A 49 -3.81 -5.67 5.65
CA ASN A 49 -3.29 -6.00 6.97
C ASN A 49 -1.94 -5.34 7.26
N SER A 50 -1.11 -5.11 6.24
CA SER A 50 0.16 -4.38 6.39
C SER A 50 -0.03 -2.95 6.92
N HIS A 51 -1.22 -2.36 6.73
CA HIS A 51 -1.55 -1.04 7.25
C HIS A 51 -1.96 -1.06 8.73
N VAL A 52 -2.26 -2.21 9.33
CA VAL A 52 -2.75 -2.26 10.72
C VAL A 52 -1.72 -1.73 11.73
N PRO A 53 -0.42 -2.13 11.67
CA PRO A 53 0.59 -1.57 12.58
C PRO A 53 0.75 -0.05 12.43
N LEU A 54 0.76 0.44 11.18
CA LEU A 54 0.87 1.87 10.90
C LEU A 54 -0.32 2.64 11.47
N ARG A 55 -1.56 2.20 11.17
CA ARG A 55 -2.79 2.82 11.69
C ARG A 55 -2.84 2.82 13.22
N LYS A 56 -2.35 1.75 13.87
CA LYS A 56 -2.23 1.69 15.33
C LYS A 56 -1.28 2.78 15.84
N ARG A 57 -0.09 2.89 15.24
CA ARG A 57 0.90 3.92 15.60
C ARG A 57 0.35 5.34 15.40
N GLU A 58 -0.28 5.60 14.26
CA GLU A 58 -0.90 6.90 13.95
C GLU A 58 -2.00 7.24 14.96
N ARG A 59 -2.87 6.28 15.30
CA ARG A 59 -3.93 6.48 16.29
C ARG A 59 -3.38 6.77 17.68
N ILE A 60 -2.28 6.12 18.08
CA ILE A 60 -1.60 6.44 19.35
C ILE A 60 -1.05 7.86 19.29
N MET A 61 -0.34 8.22 18.21
CA MET A 61 0.26 9.54 18.03
C MET A 61 -0.77 10.68 18.03
N GLN A 62 -1.96 10.48 17.46
CA GLN A 62 -3.03 11.48 17.46
C GLN A 62 -3.48 11.93 18.85
N ARG A 63 -3.24 11.12 19.90
CA ARG A 63 -3.56 11.50 21.29
C ARG A 63 -2.55 12.46 21.90
N PHE A 64 -1.40 12.68 21.24
CA PHE A 64 -0.33 13.51 21.76
C PHE A 64 -0.08 14.70 20.84
N ARG A 65 0.14 15.88 21.44
CA ARG A 65 0.47 17.11 20.70
C ARG A 65 1.87 17.10 20.08
N SER A 66 2.77 16.25 20.57
CA SER A 66 4.14 16.12 20.04
C SER A 66 4.72 14.72 20.28
N PRO A 67 5.72 14.30 19.48
CA PRO A 67 6.41 13.02 19.67
C PRO A 67 7.10 12.90 21.04
N GLY A 68 7.66 13.98 21.57
CA GLY A 68 8.29 13.99 22.89
C GLY A 68 7.29 13.84 24.05
N ALA A 69 6.01 14.18 23.85
CA ALA A 69 4.97 13.87 24.83
C ALA A 69 4.62 12.37 24.83
N LEU A 70 4.67 11.71 23.67
CA LEU A 70 4.44 10.27 23.54
C LEU A 70 5.56 9.43 24.17
N GLN A 71 6.81 9.91 24.17
CA GLN A 71 7.97 9.20 24.72
C GLN A 71 8.06 9.22 26.25
N ARG A 72 7.26 10.08 26.91
CA ARG A 72 7.24 10.24 28.37
C ARG A 72 6.18 9.39 29.07
N VAL A 73 5.54 8.47 28.35
CA VAL A 73 4.43 7.60 28.81
C VAL A 73 4.92 6.17 28.95
#